data_AF-A0A535E4X7-F1
#
_entry.id   AF-A0A535E4X7-F1
#
_cell.length_a   1.000
_cell.length_b   1.000
_cell.length_c   1.000
_cell.angle_alpha   90.00
_cell.angle_beta   90.00
_cell.angle_gamma   90.00
#
_symmetry.space_group_name_H-M   'P 1'
#
loop_
_entity.id
_entity.type
_entity.pdbx_description
1 polymer ?
#
loop_
_entity_poly.entity_id
_entity_poly.type
_entity_poly.pdbx_seq_one_letter_code
_entity_poly.pdbx_strand_id
1 'polypeptide(L)'
;MLRLPDAWVWDSWYAEDDQRRHHAFFLRAPRALIDPDRRHRHASIGHAVSADLRTWELAPDALAAAAGPSWDDLATWTGSVVRGPGGRWHLFYTGVCRADGGRVQRIGLATSDDLYTWRRHGGEPLVEADPAWYERLDASVWPEEAWRDPWVYPDPGGDGWHMLVTARAGLGPAGGRGVIGHARSADLLRWEVLPPLTQPAGFGHLEVPQAAVVNGQPLLLFCSDRVSRSDAGPGDRIWVAPGSSVTGPWDVALARPVPWPHLYAPRLVRDLAGAWQLIGFVSEREGRFVGELSDPTFVDYTTEAGLRPLGII
;
A
#
# COMPACT_ATOMS: atom_id res chain seq x y z
N MET A 1 -19.20 4.12 -2.92
CA MET A 1 -18.41 4.12 -1.67
C MET A 1 -18.45 2.71 -1.11
N LEU A 2 -17.33 2.14 -0.65
CA LEU A 2 -17.34 0.82 0.00
C LEU A 2 -17.42 0.99 1.52
N ARG A 3 -18.52 0.51 2.10
CA ARG A 3 -18.79 0.55 3.55
C ARG A 3 -19.39 -0.77 3.98
N LEU A 4 -18.86 -1.32 5.07
CA LEU A 4 -19.41 -2.52 5.70
C LEU A 4 -20.08 -2.17 7.04
N PRO A 5 -21.28 -2.72 7.32
CA PRO A 5 -22.00 -2.44 8.56
C PRO A 5 -21.30 -3.05 9.79
N ASP A 6 -20.61 -4.16 9.62
CA ASP A 6 -20.00 -4.99 10.67
C ASP A 6 -18.49 -4.79 10.80
N ALA A 7 -17.84 -4.17 9.80
CA ALA A 7 -16.39 -4.00 9.75
C ALA A 7 -15.97 -2.57 9.39
N TRP A 8 -14.82 -2.15 9.91
CA TRP A 8 -14.05 -1.05 9.35
C TRP A 8 -13.29 -1.54 8.12
N VAL A 9 -13.18 -0.70 7.11
CA VAL A 9 -12.39 -0.90 5.89
C VAL A 9 -11.39 0.24 5.75
N TRP A 10 -10.13 -0.04 5.37
CA TRP A 10 -9.13 1.01 5.17
C TRP A 10 -8.23 0.80 3.96
N ASP A 11 -6.94 0.51 4.11
CA ASP A 11 -6.00 0.42 2.98
C ASP A 11 -6.53 -0.54 1.93
N SER A 12 -6.45 -0.14 0.65
CA SER A 12 -7.01 -0.91 -0.46
C SER A 12 -6.04 -1.00 -1.64
N TRP A 13 -6.20 -2.04 -2.47
CA TRP A 13 -5.49 -2.24 -3.72
C TRP A 13 -6.37 -3.01 -4.70
N TYR A 14 -6.05 -2.90 -6.00
CA TYR A 14 -6.98 -3.23 -7.07
C TYR A 14 -6.37 -4.16 -8.11
N ALA A 15 -7.22 -5.00 -8.71
CA ALA A 15 -6.93 -5.78 -9.91
C ALA A 15 -8.13 -5.73 -10.87
N GLU A 16 -7.92 -5.97 -12.16
CA GLU A 16 -8.98 -6.12 -13.17
C GLU A 16 -8.96 -7.55 -13.70
N ASP A 17 -10.10 -8.24 -13.70
CA ASP A 17 -10.22 -9.61 -14.23
C ASP A 17 -10.41 -9.63 -15.76
N ASP A 18 -10.40 -10.82 -16.36
CA ASP A 18 -10.59 -10.99 -17.81
C ASP A 18 -11.99 -10.55 -18.31
N GLN A 19 -12.95 -10.35 -17.39
CA GLN A 19 -14.30 -9.85 -17.67
C GLN A 19 -14.41 -8.33 -17.46
N ARG A 20 -13.28 -7.66 -17.22
CA ARG A 20 -13.19 -6.22 -16.92
C ARG A 20 -13.96 -5.82 -15.67
N ARG A 21 -14.02 -6.69 -14.66
CA ARG A 21 -14.50 -6.33 -13.33
C ARG A 21 -13.32 -5.92 -12.48
N HIS A 22 -13.53 -4.88 -11.68
CA HIS A 22 -12.57 -4.41 -10.70
C HIS A 22 -12.69 -5.21 -9.42
N HIS A 23 -11.60 -5.81 -8.97
CA HIS A 23 -11.46 -6.44 -7.67
C HIS A 23 -10.79 -5.43 -6.74
N ALA A 24 -11.44 -5.08 -5.64
CA ALA A 24 -10.82 -4.38 -4.53
C ALA A 24 -10.47 -5.37 -3.43
N PHE A 25 -9.20 -5.43 -3.07
CA PHE A 25 -8.73 -6.05 -1.85
C PHE A 25 -8.47 -4.95 -0.84
N PHE A 26 -8.83 -5.19 0.41
CA PHE A 26 -8.76 -4.15 1.42
C PHE A 26 -8.57 -4.72 2.80
N LEU A 27 -7.96 -3.95 3.68
CA LEU A 27 -7.89 -4.31 5.08
C LEU A 27 -9.23 -4.12 5.75
N ARG A 28 -9.65 -5.12 6.54
CA ARG A 28 -10.87 -5.08 7.33
C ARG A 28 -10.64 -5.58 8.75
N ALA A 29 -11.43 -5.08 9.69
CA ALA A 29 -11.53 -5.60 11.05
C ALA A 29 -12.93 -5.36 11.63
N PRO A 30 -13.42 -6.21 12.55
CA PRO A 30 -14.76 -6.09 13.10
C PRO A 30 -14.96 -4.79 13.91
N ARG A 31 -16.08 -4.10 13.69
CA ARG A 31 -16.52 -2.98 14.54
C ARG A 31 -16.86 -3.42 15.97
N ALA A 32 -17.09 -4.72 16.18
CA ALA A 32 -17.27 -5.34 17.50
C ALA A 32 -16.05 -5.17 18.44
N LEU A 33 -14.89 -4.75 17.92
CA LEU A 33 -13.74 -4.36 18.74
C LEU A 33 -13.97 -3.08 19.56
N ILE A 34 -14.98 -2.28 19.19
CA ILE A 34 -15.39 -0.99 19.77
C ILE A 34 -14.35 0.11 19.57
N ASP A 35 -13.11 -0.13 20.00
CA ASP A 35 -11.97 0.75 19.81
C ASP A 35 -11.35 0.54 18.41
N PRO A 36 -11.39 1.55 17.52
CA PRO A 36 -10.84 1.45 16.17
C PRO A 36 -9.34 1.22 16.15
N ASP A 37 -8.56 1.62 17.16
CA ASP A 37 -7.10 1.45 17.14
C ASP A 37 -6.69 -0.02 17.29
N ARG A 38 -7.58 -0.86 17.82
CA ARG A 38 -7.38 -2.31 17.87
C ARG A 38 -7.43 -2.97 16.49
N ARG A 39 -7.96 -2.30 15.45
CA ARG A 39 -8.16 -2.86 14.11
C ARG A 39 -6.88 -3.38 13.48
N HIS A 40 -5.75 -2.70 13.70
CA HIS A 40 -4.47 -3.05 13.08
C HIS A 40 -4.03 -4.47 13.47
N ARG A 41 -4.25 -4.89 14.71
CA ARG A 41 -3.89 -6.23 15.21
C ARG A 41 -4.93 -7.31 14.92
N HIS A 42 -6.06 -6.95 14.31
CA HIS A 42 -7.16 -7.86 13.95
C HIS A 42 -7.48 -7.78 12.45
N ALA A 43 -6.54 -7.26 11.67
CA ALA A 43 -6.73 -7.04 10.25
C ALA A 43 -6.68 -8.36 9.48
N SER A 44 -7.66 -8.52 8.58
CA SER A 44 -7.63 -9.49 7.48
C SER A 44 -7.79 -8.75 6.15
N ILE A 45 -7.49 -9.45 5.06
CA ILE A 45 -7.68 -8.96 3.70
C ILE A 45 -9.07 -9.38 3.22
N GLY A 46 -9.99 -8.41 3.17
CA GLY A 46 -11.30 -8.55 2.54
C GLY A 46 -11.23 -8.39 1.02
N HIS A 47 -12.33 -8.70 0.35
CA HIS A 47 -12.45 -8.68 -1.11
C HIS A 47 -13.84 -8.21 -1.52
N ALA A 48 -13.92 -7.30 -2.51
CA ALA A 48 -15.15 -6.91 -3.17
C ALA A 48 -14.93 -6.76 -4.67
N VAL A 49 -15.99 -6.90 -5.45
CA VAL A 49 -15.97 -6.78 -6.92
C VAL A 49 -16.89 -5.66 -7.36
N SER A 50 -16.52 -4.93 -8.40
CA SER A 50 -17.30 -3.83 -8.95
C SER A 50 -17.16 -3.77 -10.48
N ALA A 51 -18.22 -3.37 -11.16
CA ALA A 51 -18.19 -3.08 -12.59
C ALA A 51 -17.84 -1.61 -12.89
N ASP A 52 -17.86 -0.72 -11.89
CA ASP A 52 -17.81 0.74 -12.08
C ASP A 52 -16.96 1.49 -11.04
N LEU A 53 -16.26 0.77 -10.16
CA LEU A 53 -15.50 1.27 -8.99
C LEU A 53 -16.36 1.98 -7.92
N ARG A 54 -17.69 2.02 -8.08
CA ARG A 54 -18.62 2.76 -7.21
C ARG A 54 -19.51 1.83 -6.42
N THR A 55 -20.09 0.87 -7.13
CA THR A 55 -21.02 -0.14 -6.62
C THR A 55 -20.24 -1.44 -6.39
N TRP A 56 -20.15 -1.86 -5.13
CA TRP A 56 -19.31 -2.98 -4.72
C TRP A 56 -20.16 -4.15 -4.22
N GLU A 57 -19.92 -5.34 -4.75
CA GLU A 57 -20.42 -6.62 -4.26
C GLU A 57 -19.36 -7.27 -3.39
N LEU A 58 -19.70 -7.61 -2.14
CA LEU A 58 -18.76 -8.26 -1.23
C LEU A 58 -18.52 -9.71 -1.68
N ALA A 59 -17.25 -10.08 -1.76
CA ALA A 59 -16.78 -11.43 -2.05
C ALA A 59 -16.21 -12.08 -0.77
N PRO A 60 -15.92 -13.40 -0.77
CA PRO A 60 -15.22 -14.04 0.33
C PRO A 60 -13.89 -13.34 0.65
N ASP A 61 -13.55 -13.21 1.93
CA ASP A 61 -12.25 -12.65 2.35
C ASP A 61 -11.10 -13.39 1.66
N ALA A 62 -10.12 -12.62 1.17
CA ALA A 62 -9.00 -13.16 0.40
C ALA A 62 -7.98 -13.87 1.28
N LEU A 63 -7.60 -13.27 2.42
CA LEU A 63 -6.59 -13.82 3.29
C LEU A 63 -6.75 -13.33 4.74
N ALA A 64 -6.79 -14.27 5.68
CA ALA A 64 -6.75 -13.96 7.12
C ALA A 64 -5.33 -14.09 7.67
N ALA A 65 -5.11 -13.88 8.97
CA ALA A 65 -3.89 -14.33 9.65
C ALA A 65 -3.76 -15.86 9.59
N ALA A 66 -2.54 -16.38 9.74
CA ALA A 66 -2.36 -17.82 9.89
C ALA A 66 -3.05 -18.34 11.17
N ALA A 67 -3.58 -19.56 11.11
CA ALA A 67 -4.34 -20.14 12.21
C ALA A 67 -3.47 -20.60 13.40
N GLY A 68 -2.20 -20.92 13.14
CA GLY A 68 -1.24 -21.36 14.14
C GLY A 68 0.00 -20.47 14.13
N PRO A 69 0.95 -20.72 15.05
CA PRO A 69 2.19 -19.94 15.14
C PRO A 69 2.92 -19.85 13.80
N SER A 70 3.10 -18.63 13.29
CA SER A 70 3.80 -18.32 12.04
C SER A 70 4.27 -16.86 12.06
N TRP A 71 5.01 -16.44 11.03
CA TRP A 71 5.44 -15.06 10.86
C TRP A 71 4.30 -14.07 10.52
N ASP A 72 3.11 -14.57 10.17
CA ASP A 72 1.90 -13.81 9.80
C ASP A 72 0.65 -14.23 10.62
N ASP A 73 0.85 -14.72 11.85
CA ASP A 73 -0.21 -15.25 12.73
C ASP A 73 -0.94 -14.20 13.60
N LEU A 74 -0.51 -12.94 13.55
CA LEU A 74 -1.18 -11.84 14.25
C LEU A 74 -2.19 -11.14 13.33
N ALA A 75 -1.75 -10.67 12.17
CA ALA A 75 -2.57 -9.95 11.21
C ALA A 75 -1.92 -9.96 9.81
N THR A 76 -2.76 -9.80 8.78
CA THR A 76 -2.32 -9.56 7.40
C THR A 76 -2.69 -8.14 6.99
N TRP A 77 -1.72 -7.41 6.45
CA TRP A 77 -1.79 -5.99 6.13
C TRP A 77 -1.60 -5.75 4.63
N THR A 78 -1.51 -4.46 4.28
CA THR A 78 -1.57 -3.90 2.93
C THR A 78 -0.62 -4.59 1.97
N GLY A 79 -1.04 -4.63 0.71
CA GLY A 79 -0.39 -5.38 -0.35
C GLY A 79 -0.65 -4.86 -1.75
N SER A 80 -0.41 -5.73 -2.73
CA SER A 80 -0.75 -5.56 -4.15
C SER A 80 -1.08 -6.92 -4.77
N VAL A 81 -1.90 -6.89 -5.83
CA VAL A 81 -2.22 -8.08 -6.64
C VAL A 81 -1.73 -7.87 -8.06
N VAL A 82 -0.98 -8.83 -8.59
CA VAL A 82 -0.53 -8.84 -9.99
C VAL A 82 -0.82 -10.18 -10.65
N ARG A 83 -1.03 -10.17 -11.97
CA ARG A 83 -1.11 -11.39 -12.77
C ARG A 83 0.30 -11.75 -13.25
N GLY A 84 0.83 -12.85 -12.76
CA GLY A 84 2.15 -13.35 -13.13
C GLY A 84 2.15 -14.13 -14.45
N PRO A 85 3.33 -14.62 -14.87
CA PRO A 85 3.48 -15.52 -16.00
C PRO A 85 2.56 -16.75 -15.86
N GLY A 86 1.98 -17.21 -16.98
CA GLY A 86 1.04 -18.34 -16.97
C GLY A 86 -0.37 -17.99 -16.45
N GLY A 87 -0.65 -16.71 -16.17
CA GLY A 87 -1.99 -16.22 -15.85
C GLY A 87 -2.39 -16.34 -14.38
N ARG A 88 -1.52 -16.87 -13.52
CA ARG A 88 -1.74 -17.01 -12.07
C ARG A 88 -1.64 -15.67 -11.35
N TRP A 89 -2.57 -15.41 -10.44
CA TRP A 89 -2.60 -14.22 -9.61
C TRP A 89 -1.70 -14.37 -8.38
N HIS A 90 -0.99 -13.28 -8.05
CA HIS A 90 -0.06 -13.19 -6.94
C HIS A 90 -0.49 -12.02 -6.06
N LEU A 91 -0.88 -12.31 -4.82
CA LEU A 91 -1.14 -11.35 -3.76
C LEU A 91 0.10 -11.25 -2.89
N PHE A 92 0.82 -10.15 -3.03
CA PHE A 92 1.88 -9.78 -2.09
C PHE A 92 1.23 -9.04 -0.94
N TYR A 93 1.54 -9.43 0.29
CA TYR A 93 0.94 -8.86 1.49
C TYR A 93 1.96 -8.72 2.59
N THR A 94 1.68 -7.82 3.53
CA THR A 94 2.48 -7.67 4.74
C THR A 94 1.95 -8.60 5.82
N GLY A 95 2.81 -9.38 6.46
CA GLY A 95 2.48 -10.17 7.63
C GLY A 95 3.18 -9.66 8.88
N VAL A 96 2.51 -9.80 10.02
CA VAL A 96 3.04 -9.53 11.35
C VAL A 96 2.71 -10.71 12.28
N CYS A 97 3.58 -10.97 13.24
CA CYS A 97 3.43 -12.12 14.13
C CYS A 97 3.17 -11.75 15.59
N ARG A 98 2.64 -12.70 16.36
CA ARG A 98 2.36 -12.55 17.79
C ARG A 98 3.65 -12.57 18.60
N ALA A 99 4.62 -13.38 18.19
CA ALA A 99 5.85 -13.63 18.94
C ALA A 99 6.71 -12.37 19.12
N ASP A 100 6.79 -11.50 18.11
CA ASP A 100 7.51 -10.22 18.21
C ASP A 100 6.60 -9.04 18.63
N GLY A 101 5.30 -9.32 18.83
CA GLY A 101 4.29 -8.31 19.16
C GLY A 101 3.80 -7.51 17.95
N GLY A 102 4.05 -7.98 16.72
CA GLY A 102 3.72 -7.32 15.47
C GLY A 102 4.64 -6.14 15.14
N ARG A 103 5.88 -6.21 15.64
CA ARG A 103 6.89 -5.15 15.49
C ARG A 103 7.84 -5.41 14.33
N VAL A 104 7.98 -6.65 13.86
CA VAL A 104 8.79 -6.95 12.67
C VAL A 104 7.86 -7.26 11.52
N GLN A 105 7.84 -6.36 10.53
CA GLN A 105 7.00 -6.47 9.35
C GLN A 105 7.76 -7.22 8.27
N ARG A 106 7.07 -8.09 7.54
CA ARG A 106 7.67 -8.90 6.47
C ARG A 106 6.68 -9.07 5.34
N ILE A 107 7.17 -9.38 4.14
CA ILE A 107 6.32 -9.55 2.96
C ILE A 107 6.18 -11.04 2.66
N GLY A 108 4.94 -11.50 2.47
CA GLY A 108 4.64 -12.83 1.96
C GLY A 108 3.87 -12.82 0.65
N LEU A 109 3.54 -14.01 0.19
CA LEU A 109 2.83 -14.25 -1.06
C LEU A 109 1.69 -15.23 -0.84
N ALA A 110 0.53 -14.94 -1.42
CA ALA A 110 -0.51 -15.91 -1.69
C ALA A 110 -0.79 -15.96 -3.19
N THR A 111 -1.14 -17.12 -3.71
CA THR A 111 -1.45 -17.33 -5.13
C THR A 111 -2.90 -17.74 -5.33
N SER A 112 -3.47 -17.34 -6.45
CA SER A 112 -4.85 -17.67 -6.84
C SER A 112 -4.93 -17.90 -8.34
N ASP A 113 -5.83 -18.80 -8.75
CA ASP A 113 -6.13 -19.05 -10.16
C ASP A 113 -7.38 -18.25 -10.61
N ASP A 114 -8.17 -17.70 -9.68
CA ASP A 114 -9.50 -17.11 -9.94
C ASP A 114 -9.75 -15.75 -9.26
N LEU A 115 -8.79 -15.20 -8.49
CA LEU A 115 -8.91 -14.02 -7.62
C LEU A 115 -9.79 -14.16 -6.36
N TYR A 116 -10.45 -15.31 -6.17
CA TYR A 116 -11.34 -15.57 -5.02
C TYR A 116 -10.71 -16.54 -4.02
N THR A 117 -10.05 -17.58 -4.51
CA THR A 117 -9.47 -18.64 -3.71
C THR A 117 -7.96 -18.45 -3.63
N TRP A 118 -7.46 -18.10 -2.45
CA TRP A 118 -6.04 -17.82 -2.22
C TRP A 118 -5.36 -18.93 -1.42
N ARG A 119 -4.12 -19.24 -1.80
CA ARG A 119 -3.24 -20.19 -1.10
C ARG A 119 -1.93 -19.52 -0.77
N ARG A 120 -1.57 -19.45 0.52
CA ARG A 120 -0.26 -18.96 0.96
C ARG A 120 0.86 -19.76 0.27
N HIS A 121 1.91 -19.06 -0.11
CA HIS A 121 3.11 -19.62 -0.69
C HIS A 121 4.16 -19.83 0.40
N GLY A 122 4.58 -21.08 0.59
CA GLY A 122 5.58 -21.43 1.60
C GLY A 122 5.08 -21.28 3.04
N GLY A 123 5.99 -21.51 3.99
CA GLY A 123 5.75 -21.31 5.44
C GLY A 123 6.54 -20.14 6.03
N GLU A 124 7.43 -19.53 5.24
CA GLU A 124 8.34 -18.46 5.66
C GLU A 124 7.98 -17.16 4.93
N PRO A 125 8.44 -16.00 5.43
CA PRO A 125 8.36 -14.74 4.70
C PRO A 125 9.05 -14.85 3.34
N LEU A 126 8.51 -14.16 2.33
CA LEU A 126 9.09 -14.11 0.99
C LEU A 126 10.22 -13.08 0.89
N VAL A 127 10.05 -11.91 1.51
CA VAL A 127 11.01 -10.81 1.47
C VAL A 127 11.07 -10.13 2.85
N GLU A 128 12.28 -9.91 3.34
CA GLU A 128 12.57 -9.22 4.60
C GLU A 128 13.54 -8.05 4.37
N ALA A 129 13.57 -7.11 5.31
CA ALA A 129 14.50 -5.98 5.26
C ALA A 129 15.96 -6.46 5.37
N ASP A 130 16.79 -6.12 4.38
CA ASP A 130 18.23 -6.37 4.43
C ASP A 130 18.94 -5.33 5.32
N PRO A 131 19.62 -5.73 6.41
CA PRO A 131 20.33 -4.81 7.30
C PRO A 131 21.48 -4.05 6.63
N ALA A 132 21.94 -4.46 5.44
CA ALA A 132 22.92 -3.69 4.67
C ALA A 132 22.36 -2.33 4.22
N TRP A 133 21.03 -2.22 4.07
CA TRP A 133 20.37 -1.05 3.50
C TRP A 133 19.32 -0.43 4.43
N TYR A 134 18.61 -1.26 5.19
CA TYR A 134 17.39 -0.88 5.89
C TYR A 134 17.53 -1.02 7.41
N GLU A 135 16.81 -0.15 8.13
CA GLU A 135 16.75 -0.17 9.58
C GLU A 135 16.14 -1.49 10.08
N ARG A 136 16.81 -2.12 11.04
CA ARG A 136 16.31 -3.27 11.80
C ARG A 136 15.68 -2.81 13.11
N LEU A 137 14.87 -3.66 13.74
CA LEU A 137 14.17 -3.31 14.98
C LEU A 137 15.14 -2.81 16.09
N ASP A 138 14.99 -1.53 16.44
CA ASP A 138 15.51 -0.93 17.67
C ASP A 138 14.41 -0.08 18.30
N ALA A 139 13.70 -0.66 19.27
CA ALA A 139 12.56 -0.04 19.94
C ALA A 139 12.90 1.25 20.71
N SER A 140 14.19 1.54 20.95
CA SER A 140 14.63 2.81 21.53
C SER A 140 14.66 3.96 20.51
N VAL A 141 14.72 3.63 19.22
CA VAL A 141 14.80 4.57 18.10
C VAL A 141 13.46 4.68 17.38
N TRP A 142 12.83 3.55 17.07
CA TRP A 142 11.56 3.49 16.35
C TRP A 142 10.75 2.25 16.79
N PRO A 143 9.41 2.34 16.92
CA PRO A 143 8.64 1.26 17.55
C PRO A 143 8.60 -0.06 16.77
N GLU A 144 8.89 -0.04 15.47
CA GLU A 144 8.78 -1.19 14.56
C GLU A 144 9.93 -1.26 13.53
N GLU A 145 10.18 -2.44 12.99
CA GLU A 145 10.98 -2.65 11.79
C GLU A 145 10.07 -2.54 10.57
N ALA A 146 10.26 -1.48 9.77
CA ALA A 146 9.40 -1.18 8.63
C ALA A 146 9.84 -1.97 7.38
N TRP A 147 8.96 -2.86 6.94
CA TRP A 147 9.08 -3.59 5.66
C TRP A 147 7.70 -4.07 5.22
N ARG A 148 6.89 -3.11 4.74
CA ARG A 148 5.45 -3.32 4.46
C ARG A 148 4.98 -2.65 3.18
N ASP A 149 3.70 -2.84 2.88
CA ASP A 149 2.95 -2.21 1.79
C ASP A 149 3.55 -2.51 0.40
N PRO A 150 3.85 -3.78 0.04
CA PRO A 150 4.49 -4.12 -1.21
C PRO A 150 3.67 -3.67 -2.41
N TRP A 151 4.26 -2.84 -3.27
CA TRP A 151 3.73 -2.47 -4.57
C TRP A 151 4.54 -3.14 -5.68
N VAL A 152 3.98 -4.22 -6.24
CA VAL A 152 4.60 -5.00 -7.29
C VAL A 152 4.08 -4.60 -8.66
N TYR A 153 4.98 -4.42 -9.63
CA TYR A 153 4.64 -4.09 -11.02
C TYR A 153 5.73 -4.59 -11.98
N PRO A 154 5.39 -4.89 -13.25
CA PRO A 154 6.37 -5.37 -14.21
C PRO A 154 7.39 -4.27 -14.56
N ASP A 155 8.63 -4.67 -14.79
CA ASP A 155 9.67 -3.77 -15.32
C ASP A 155 9.21 -3.26 -16.71
N PRO A 156 9.19 -1.93 -16.95
CA PRO A 156 8.75 -1.37 -18.25
C PRO A 156 9.59 -1.81 -19.46
N GLY A 157 10.85 -2.21 -19.24
CA GLY A 157 11.74 -2.80 -20.25
C GLY A 157 11.55 -4.30 -20.43
N GLY A 158 10.67 -4.95 -19.67
CA GLY A 158 10.36 -6.38 -19.77
C GLY A 158 11.29 -7.30 -19.01
N ASP A 159 12.20 -6.76 -18.18
CA ASP A 159 13.18 -7.53 -17.41
C ASP A 159 12.69 -7.86 -15.98
N GLY A 160 11.59 -8.62 -15.92
CA GLY A 160 11.01 -9.07 -14.65
C GLY A 160 10.13 -8.04 -13.96
N TRP A 161 10.32 -7.88 -12.65
CA TRP A 161 9.39 -7.22 -11.74
C TRP A 161 10.11 -6.35 -10.72
N HIS A 162 9.48 -5.25 -10.36
CA HIS A 162 9.87 -4.39 -9.26
C HIS A 162 8.90 -4.55 -8.10
N MET A 163 9.41 -4.40 -6.89
CA MET A 163 8.62 -4.21 -5.67
C MET A 163 9.09 -2.94 -4.97
N LEU A 164 8.18 -1.99 -4.77
CA LEU A 164 8.39 -0.88 -3.85
C LEU A 164 7.87 -1.26 -2.47
N VAL A 165 8.58 -0.83 -1.43
CA VAL A 165 8.28 -1.20 -0.05
C VAL A 165 8.34 0.04 0.84
N THR A 166 7.42 0.18 1.77
CA THR A 166 7.56 1.12 2.88
C THR A 166 8.65 0.63 3.81
N ALA A 167 9.76 1.37 3.84
CA ALA A 167 10.94 1.00 4.60
C ALA A 167 11.54 2.22 5.30
N ARG A 168 12.59 1.98 6.09
CA ARG A 168 13.36 3.02 6.77
C ARG A 168 14.85 2.82 6.51
N ALA A 169 15.57 3.92 6.27
CA ALA A 169 17.01 3.90 6.10
C ALA A 169 17.71 3.57 7.43
N GLY A 170 18.82 2.84 7.40
CA GLY A 170 19.54 2.44 8.61
C GLY A 170 20.21 3.58 9.40
N LEU A 171 20.35 4.78 8.81
CA LEU A 171 21.06 5.92 9.39
C LEU A 171 20.26 7.23 9.23
N GLY A 172 20.62 8.25 10.03
CA GLY A 172 20.02 9.59 10.01
C GLY A 172 19.12 9.90 11.21
N PRO A 173 18.39 11.03 11.23
CA PRO A 173 17.48 11.38 12.33
C PRO A 173 16.25 10.46 12.37
N ALA A 174 15.99 9.80 13.51
CA ALA A 174 14.96 8.76 13.65
C ALA A 174 13.57 9.16 13.11
N GLY A 175 13.15 10.40 13.35
CA GLY A 175 11.85 10.93 12.91
C GLY A 175 11.68 11.08 11.40
N GLY A 176 12.77 11.02 10.62
CA GLY A 176 12.77 11.29 9.18
C GLY A 176 13.38 10.18 8.32
N ARG A 177 13.63 8.98 8.87
CA ARG A 177 14.33 7.87 8.16
C ARG A 177 13.47 7.14 7.12
N GLY A 178 12.22 7.51 6.89
CA GLY A 178 11.36 6.87 5.90
C GLY A 178 11.97 6.93 4.50
N VAL A 179 11.94 5.80 3.79
CA VAL A 179 12.37 5.66 2.39
C VAL A 179 11.48 4.68 1.64
N ILE A 180 11.53 4.73 0.30
CA ILE A 180 11.03 3.65 -0.55
C ILE A 180 12.11 2.58 -0.68
N GLY A 181 11.86 1.43 -0.06
CA GLY A 181 12.64 0.22 -0.28
C GLY A 181 12.37 -0.39 -1.65
N HIS A 182 13.33 -1.18 -2.12
CA HIS A 182 13.30 -1.77 -3.46
C HIS A 182 13.74 -3.23 -3.43
N ALA A 183 12.99 -4.07 -4.13
CA ALA A 183 13.42 -5.39 -4.52
C ALA A 183 13.11 -5.66 -6.00
N ARG A 184 13.89 -6.55 -6.64
CA ARG A 184 13.64 -7.04 -8.01
C ARG A 184 13.43 -8.54 -8.03
N SER A 185 12.64 -9.02 -8.98
CA SER A 185 12.43 -10.44 -9.23
C SER A 185 12.28 -10.74 -10.71
N ALA A 186 12.83 -11.85 -11.17
CA ALA A 186 12.58 -12.35 -12.52
C ALA A 186 11.28 -13.17 -12.62
N ASP A 187 10.83 -13.79 -11.52
CA ASP A 187 9.82 -14.85 -11.52
C ASP A 187 8.67 -14.65 -10.52
N LEU A 188 8.63 -13.51 -9.80
CA LEU A 188 7.72 -13.19 -8.69
C LEU A 188 7.90 -14.02 -7.42
N LEU A 189 8.81 -15.00 -7.42
CA LEU A 189 9.02 -15.93 -6.31
C LEU A 189 10.35 -15.69 -5.60
N ARG A 190 11.39 -15.32 -6.33
CA ARG A 190 12.72 -15.01 -5.79
C ARG A 190 12.99 -13.53 -5.92
N TRP A 191 13.30 -12.89 -4.80
CA TRP A 191 13.49 -11.44 -4.72
C TRP A 191 14.90 -11.11 -4.27
N GLU A 192 15.55 -10.21 -5.00
CA GLU A 192 16.79 -9.57 -4.60
C GLU A 192 16.45 -8.21 -3.98
N VAL A 193 16.84 -8.01 -2.71
CA VAL A 193 16.66 -6.72 -2.02
C VAL A 193 17.80 -5.78 -2.42
N LEU A 194 17.44 -4.58 -2.86
CA LEU A 194 18.36 -3.58 -3.39
C LEU A 194 18.39 -2.33 -2.49
N PRO A 195 19.34 -1.41 -2.70
CA PRO A 195 19.34 -0.11 -2.01
C PRO A 195 18.03 0.67 -2.19
N PRO A 196 17.70 1.61 -1.27
CA PRO A 196 16.48 2.40 -1.37
C PRO A 196 16.42 3.25 -2.65
N LEU A 197 15.21 3.45 -3.20
CA LEU A 197 14.97 4.30 -4.37
C LEU A 197 14.79 5.79 -4.03
N THR A 198 14.90 6.14 -2.75
CA THR A 198 14.76 7.52 -2.26
C THR A 198 15.73 7.77 -1.11
N GLN A 199 16.10 9.03 -0.90
CA GLN A 199 16.80 9.45 0.31
C GLN A 199 15.81 9.92 1.38
N PRO A 200 16.14 9.82 2.68
CA PRO A 200 15.37 10.43 3.76
C PRO A 200 15.11 11.93 3.52
N ALA A 201 13.86 12.37 3.64
CA ALA A 201 13.47 13.77 3.40
C ALA A 201 12.44 14.31 4.42
N GLY A 202 12.57 13.90 5.69
CA GLY A 202 11.70 14.37 6.77
C GLY A 202 10.36 13.62 6.89
N PHE A 203 10.28 12.42 6.33
CA PHE A 203 9.15 11.50 6.49
C PHE A 203 9.56 10.36 7.43
N GLY A 204 8.74 10.04 8.43
CA GLY A 204 8.96 8.88 9.30
C GLY A 204 8.75 7.56 8.55
N HIS A 205 7.80 7.56 7.62
CA HIS A 205 7.49 6.50 6.66
C HIS A 205 6.97 7.09 5.35
N LEU A 206 7.11 6.33 4.27
CA LEU A 206 6.41 6.55 3.01
C LEU A 206 5.51 5.33 2.77
N GLU A 207 4.29 5.40 3.31
CA GLU A 207 3.33 4.30 3.37
C GLU A 207 2.54 4.15 2.07
N VAL A 208 2.07 2.93 1.80
CA VAL A 208 1.21 2.59 0.65
C VAL A 208 1.77 3.14 -0.68
N PRO A 209 3.06 2.92 -0.99
CA PRO A 209 3.68 3.55 -2.14
C PRO A 209 3.09 3.02 -3.45
N GLN A 210 2.97 3.89 -4.44
CA GLN A 210 2.54 3.53 -5.79
C GLN A 210 3.31 4.34 -6.82
N ALA A 211 3.99 3.65 -7.74
CA ALA A 211 4.49 4.27 -8.96
C ALA A 211 3.40 4.23 -10.04
N ALA A 212 3.16 5.35 -10.72
CA ALA A 212 2.16 5.45 -11.78
C ALA A 212 2.60 6.45 -12.86
N VAL A 213 1.96 6.36 -14.04
CA VAL A 213 2.08 7.35 -15.12
C VAL A 213 0.72 7.98 -15.35
N VAL A 214 0.57 9.25 -14.97
CA VAL A 214 -0.66 10.04 -15.14
C VAL A 214 -0.36 11.13 -16.17
N ASN A 215 -1.19 11.23 -17.22
CA ASN A 215 -0.98 12.14 -18.35
C ASN A 215 0.41 12.04 -19.01
N GLY A 216 0.96 10.82 -19.08
CA GLY A 216 2.30 10.59 -19.62
C GLY A 216 3.44 11.00 -18.69
N GLN A 217 3.16 11.49 -17.48
CA GLN A 217 4.17 11.89 -16.51
C GLN A 217 4.28 10.86 -15.36
N PRO A 218 5.47 10.30 -15.09
CA PRO A 218 5.69 9.40 -13.96
C PRO A 218 5.63 10.12 -12.62
N LEU A 219 5.09 9.44 -11.61
CA LEU A 219 5.03 9.93 -10.24
C LEU A 219 5.17 8.79 -9.23
N LEU A 220 5.55 9.14 -8.01
CA LEU A 220 5.43 8.30 -6.82
C LEU A 220 4.35 8.91 -5.90
N LEU A 221 3.27 8.18 -5.67
CA LEU A 221 2.24 8.47 -4.67
C LEU A 221 2.54 7.69 -3.40
N PHE A 222 2.39 8.33 -2.24
CA PHE A 222 2.49 7.69 -0.92
C PHE A 222 1.69 8.47 0.13
N CYS A 223 1.51 7.90 1.31
CA CYS A 223 0.99 8.63 2.47
C CYS A 223 1.96 8.60 3.65
N SER A 224 1.81 9.56 4.56
CA SER A 224 2.60 9.64 5.78
C SER A 224 1.84 10.44 6.83
N ASP A 225 1.76 9.92 8.05
CA ASP A 225 1.21 10.62 9.21
C ASP A 225 2.30 11.13 10.17
N ARG A 226 3.57 10.83 9.89
CA ARG A 226 4.75 11.29 10.62
C ARG A 226 5.63 12.11 9.70
N VAL A 227 5.39 13.42 9.66
CA VAL A 227 6.12 14.35 8.80
C VAL A 227 6.79 15.42 9.66
N SER A 228 8.10 15.56 9.52
CA SER A 228 8.93 16.55 10.23
C SER A 228 9.42 17.68 9.31
N ARG A 229 8.83 17.81 8.12
CA ARG A 229 9.16 18.85 7.14
C ARG A 229 8.54 20.18 7.54
N SER A 230 9.26 21.28 7.29
CA SER A 230 8.78 22.63 7.61
C SER A 230 7.70 23.15 6.65
N ASP A 231 7.59 22.57 5.45
CA ASP A 231 6.61 22.93 4.42
C ASP A 231 5.33 22.08 4.47
N ALA A 232 5.24 21.13 5.41
CA ALA A 232 4.03 20.35 5.62
C ALA A 232 2.98 21.17 6.37
N GLY A 233 1.79 21.28 5.78
CA GLY A 233 0.63 21.89 6.40
C GLY A 233 -0.06 20.96 7.41
N PRO A 234 -0.89 21.51 8.33
CA PRO A 234 -1.71 20.70 9.22
C PRO A 234 -2.65 19.79 8.42
N GLY A 235 -2.54 18.47 8.62
CA GLY A 235 -3.40 17.49 7.95
C GLY A 235 -2.89 16.99 6.59
N ASP A 236 -1.70 17.42 6.14
CA ASP A 236 -1.07 16.89 4.94
C ASP A 236 -0.60 15.45 5.17
N ARG A 237 -1.34 14.51 4.57
CA ARG A 237 -1.11 13.07 4.77
C ARG A 237 -0.84 12.30 3.50
N ILE A 238 -1.16 12.86 2.34
CA ILE A 238 -0.97 12.26 1.03
C ILE A 238 0.03 13.11 0.26
N TRP A 239 1.01 12.46 -0.35
CA TRP A 239 2.16 13.10 -0.96
C TRP A 239 2.44 12.50 -2.33
N VAL A 240 2.84 13.36 -3.26
CA VAL A 240 3.29 12.95 -4.60
C VAL A 240 4.66 13.53 -4.89
N ALA A 241 5.63 12.66 -5.16
CA ALA A 241 6.92 13.06 -5.68
C ALA A 241 6.96 12.89 -7.22
N PRO A 242 7.44 13.90 -7.97
CA PRO A 242 7.61 13.75 -9.41
C PRO A 242 8.70 12.72 -9.73
N GLY A 243 8.54 11.99 -10.83
CA GLY A 243 9.51 11.01 -11.30
C GLY A 243 9.87 11.20 -12.77
N SER A 244 11.09 10.83 -13.14
CA SER A 244 11.50 10.67 -14.55
C SER A 244 11.12 9.30 -15.12
N SER A 245 10.86 8.33 -14.24
CA SER A 245 10.46 6.95 -14.55
C SER A 245 9.59 6.39 -13.41
N VAL A 246 8.86 5.31 -13.68
CA VAL A 246 8.17 4.52 -12.65
C VAL A 246 9.12 3.63 -11.84
N THR A 247 10.36 3.45 -12.30
CA THR A 247 11.39 2.64 -11.64
C THR A 247 12.26 3.43 -10.66
N GLY A 248 11.98 4.72 -10.48
CA GLY A 248 12.80 5.63 -9.69
C GLY A 248 14.24 5.80 -10.24
N PRO A 249 15.17 6.30 -9.41
CA PRO A 249 14.93 6.83 -8.07
C PRO A 249 14.04 8.10 -8.09
N TRP A 250 13.39 8.41 -6.97
CA TRP A 250 12.61 9.63 -6.79
C TRP A 250 13.26 10.57 -5.79
N ASP A 251 13.21 11.86 -6.07
CA ASP A 251 13.54 12.89 -5.09
C ASP A 251 12.29 13.26 -4.27
N VAL A 252 12.13 12.60 -3.13
CA VAL A 252 11.01 12.84 -2.22
C VAL A 252 11.14 14.14 -1.43
N ALA A 253 12.27 14.87 -1.54
CA ALA A 253 12.33 16.25 -1.07
C ALA A 253 11.38 17.16 -1.88
N LEU A 254 11.15 16.82 -3.15
CA LEU A 254 10.21 17.52 -4.06
C LEU A 254 8.76 17.06 -3.91
N ALA A 255 8.46 16.18 -2.96
CA ALA A 255 7.10 15.70 -2.74
C ALA A 255 6.16 16.85 -2.35
N ARG A 256 4.98 16.89 -2.98
CA ARG A 256 3.95 17.88 -2.72
C ARG A 256 2.75 17.24 -2.05
N PRO A 257 2.10 17.90 -1.08
CA PRO A 257 0.89 17.39 -0.49
C PRO A 257 -0.23 17.41 -1.53
N VAL A 258 -1.10 16.41 -1.46
CA VAL A 258 -2.32 16.34 -2.27
C VAL A 258 -3.48 16.87 -1.44
N PRO A 259 -4.29 17.83 -1.94
CA PRO A 259 -5.30 18.54 -1.16
C PRO A 259 -6.56 17.69 -0.89
N TRP A 260 -6.41 16.60 -0.12
CA TRP A 260 -7.47 15.70 0.32
C TRP A 260 -7.32 15.38 1.82
N PRO A 261 -7.68 16.31 2.72
CA PRO A 261 -7.42 16.15 4.15
C PRO A 261 -8.16 14.97 4.79
N HIS A 262 -9.24 14.48 4.18
CA HIS A 262 -10.06 13.39 4.73
C HIS A 262 -9.60 11.99 4.31
N LEU A 263 -8.67 11.88 3.36
CA LEU A 263 -8.21 10.60 2.82
C LEU A 263 -6.85 10.19 3.39
N TYR A 264 -6.65 8.88 3.51
CA TYR A 264 -5.38 8.24 3.78
C TYR A 264 -5.20 7.03 2.86
N ALA A 265 -3.99 6.48 2.76
CA ALA A 265 -3.68 5.28 1.98
C ALA A 265 -4.33 5.22 0.58
N PRO A 266 -4.21 6.29 -0.25
CA PRO A 266 -4.88 6.32 -1.53
C PRO A 266 -4.21 5.40 -2.55
N ARG A 267 -5.01 4.92 -3.51
CA ARG A 267 -4.51 4.30 -4.75
C ARG A 267 -5.09 4.99 -5.97
N LEU A 268 -4.25 5.11 -6.98
CA LEU A 268 -4.63 5.39 -8.35
C LEU A 268 -5.09 4.08 -9.01
N VAL A 269 -6.29 4.10 -9.57
CA VAL A 269 -6.89 2.97 -10.31
C VAL A 269 -7.49 3.52 -11.60
N ARG A 270 -7.41 2.74 -12.68
CA ARG A 270 -8.07 3.12 -13.94
C ARG A 270 -9.49 2.61 -13.96
N ASP A 271 -10.42 3.43 -14.42
CA ASP A 271 -11.76 2.96 -14.75
C ASP A 271 -11.78 2.25 -16.12
N LEU A 272 -12.96 1.76 -16.51
CA LEU A 272 -13.15 1.06 -17.77
C LEU A 272 -12.91 1.92 -19.03
N ALA A 273 -12.96 3.24 -18.91
CA ALA A 273 -12.62 4.18 -19.97
C ALA A 273 -11.10 4.50 -19.99
N GLY A 274 -10.34 3.97 -19.03
CA GLY A 274 -8.91 4.16 -18.90
C GLY A 274 -8.51 5.45 -18.19
N ALA A 275 -9.48 6.21 -17.65
CA ALA A 275 -9.21 7.43 -16.92
C ALA A 275 -8.74 7.11 -15.50
N TRP A 276 -7.84 7.94 -14.97
CA TRP A 276 -7.32 7.78 -13.62
C TRP A 276 -8.33 8.26 -12.58
N GLN A 277 -8.62 7.35 -11.64
CA GLN A 277 -9.41 7.58 -10.45
C GLN A 277 -8.51 7.45 -9.22
N LEU A 278 -8.81 8.20 -8.17
CA LEU A 278 -8.24 8.02 -6.85
C LEU A 278 -9.32 7.51 -5.90
N ILE A 279 -9.00 6.43 -5.19
CA ILE A 279 -9.81 5.90 -4.09
C ILE A 279 -8.91 5.87 -2.85
N GLY A 280 -9.41 6.39 -1.73
CA GLY A 280 -8.67 6.43 -0.47
C GLY A 280 -9.52 5.99 0.72
N PHE A 281 -8.84 5.71 1.81
CA PHE A 281 -9.45 5.41 3.09
C PHE A 281 -9.95 6.72 3.75
N VAL A 282 -11.26 6.79 3.96
CA VAL A 282 -11.88 7.86 4.75
C VAL A 282 -11.73 7.52 6.22
N SER A 283 -10.75 8.14 6.88
CA SER A 283 -10.45 7.85 8.28
C SER A 283 -11.46 8.46 9.24
N GLU A 284 -11.81 9.72 9.01
CA GLU A 284 -12.69 10.47 9.89
C GLU A 284 -13.79 11.20 9.13
N ARG A 285 -14.95 11.33 9.76
CA ARG A 285 -16.05 12.20 9.35
C ARG A 285 -16.66 12.83 10.60
N GLU A 286 -16.79 14.16 10.62
CA GLU A 286 -17.35 14.89 11.77
C GLU A 286 -16.65 14.56 13.11
N GLY A 287 -15.32 14.40 13.08
CA GLY A 287 -14.51 14.09 14.26
C GLY A 287 -14.67 12.66 14.79
N ARG A 288 -15.26 11.75 14.01
CA ARG A 288 -15.40 10.33 14.37
C ARG A 288 -14.72 9.44 13.35
N PHE A 289 -14.05 8.40 13.83
CA PHE A 289 -13.49 7.36 12.98
C PHE A 289 -14.59 6.60 12.22
N VAL A 290 -14.51 6.52 10.90
CA VAL A 290 -15.54 5.85 10.08
C VAL A 290 -15.08 4.51 9.52
N GLY A 291 -13.90 4.38 8.90
CA GLY A 291 -13.44 3.09 8.34
C GLY A 291 -14.15 2.72 7.04
N GLU A 292 -14.03 3.53 5.99
CA GLU A 292 -14.71 3.35 4.69
C GLU A 292 -13.78 3.69 3.51
N LEU A 293 -14.02 3.14 2.31
CA LEU A 293 -13.35 3.61 1.09
C LEU A 293 -14.18 4.68 0.40
N SER A 294 -13.56 5.76 -0.03
CA SER A 294 -14.20 6.83 -0.79
C SER A 294 -14.81 6.33 -2.10
N ASP A 295 -15.71 7.13 -2.69
CA ASP A 295 -16.00 6.98 -4.11
C ASP A 295 -14.76 7.33 -4.96
N PRO A 296 -14.63 6.77 -6.18
CA PRO A 296 -13.59 7.13 -7.12
C PRO A 296 -13.76 8.59 -7.53
N THR A 297 -12.67 9.33 -7.42
CA THR A 297 -12.58 10.71 -7.89
C THR A 297 -11.59 10.81 -9.02
N PHE A 298 -11.99 11.43 -10.13
CA PHE A 298 -11.09 11.68 -11.25
C PHE A 298 -9.90 12.51 -10.79
N VAL A 299 -8.73 12.21 -11.34
CA VAL A 299 -7.52 12.98 -11.05
C VAL A 299 -6.84 13.47 -12.30
N ASP A 300 -6.19 14.61 -12.14
CA ASP A 300 -5.25 15.18 -13.08
C ASP A 300 -3.88 15.31 -12.42
N TYR A 301 -2.81 15.25 -13.22
CA TYR A 301 -1.45 15.42 -12.74
C TYR A 301 -0.59 16.17 -13.76
N THR A 302 0.13 17.18 -13.26
CA THR A 302 1.35 17.69 -13.91
C THR A 302 2.42 17.91 -12.85
N THR A 303 3.69 17.87 -13.27
CA THR A 303 4.85 18.11 -12.40
C THR A 303 4.79 19.49 -11.71
N GLU A 304 4.26 20.51 -12.40
CA GLU A 304 4.10 21.87 -11.86
C GLU A 304 2.92 21.97 -10.90
N ALA A 305 1.81 21.31 -11.23
CA ALA A 305 0.53 21.44 -10.57
C ALA A 305 0.34 20.50 -9.37
N GLY A 306 1.06 19.37 -9.34
CA GLY A 306 0.81 18.26 -8.44
C GLY A 306 -0.39 17.41 -8.88
N LEU A 307 -0.73 16.39 -8.08
CA LEU A 307 -1.94 15.58 -8.30
C LEU A 307 -3.16 16.33 -7.78
N ARG A 308 -4.22 16.41 -8.58
CA ARG A 308 -5.43 17.20 -8.27
C ARG A 308 -6.71 16.43 -8.54
N PRO A 309 -7.75 16.57 -7.70
CA PRO A 309 -9.10 16.17 -8.05
C PRO A 309 -9.61 16.90 -9.28
N LEU A 310 -10.36 16.21 -10.12
CA LEU A 310 -11.27 16.81 -11.09
C LEU A 310 -12.71 16.69 -10.56
N GLY A 311 -13.44 17.80 -10.53
CA GLY A 311 -14.88 17.81 -10.20
C GLY A 311 -15.23 18.14 -8.74
N ILE A 312 -14.28 18.63 -7.93
CA ILE A 312 -14.58 19.30 -6.66
C ILE A 312 -14.40 20.80 -6.88
N ILE A 313 -15.49 21.48 -7.23
CA ILE A 313 -15.61 22.95 -7.19
C ILE A 313 -16.62 23.27 -6.08
#